data_AF-A0A9P1J436-F1
#
_entry.id   AF-A0A9P1J436-F1
#
_cell.length_a   1.000
_cell.length_b   1.000
_cell.length_c   1.000
_cell.angle_alpha   90.00
_cell.angle_beta   90.00
_cell.angle_gamma   90.00
#
_symmetry.space_group_name_H-M   'P 1'
#
loop_
_entity.id
_entity.type
_entity.pdbx_description
1 polymer ?
#
loop_
_entity_poly.entity_id
_entity_poly.type
_entity_poly.pdbx_seq_one_letter_code
_entity_poly.pdbx_strand_id
1 'polypeptide(L)'
;MECIRFIIRGCKRFIIICWRITCWCILCITFCCTPSKRDDNSEDPIIEAERAAERAERLRKLEEESHRRETEREERKKEHEEVMRKMEEAQREHEEEFQQNLARMEKENALRNNEQERELKNQLEEMENESAKKMRDKEESFNQQINKVQAQYDSEIAENREQTKSLIMKIQEESNRKSEESQLRTQKIEEETSEFLRLGEKRRLEKEKEIEELRQKTQIEMEKSRKMWEERKRQLDEQMRFIEMMMARKLWSLKLESYFTNRLNFLRTSNREVTRNYTLLVQVLLIAKRRIAEGNDVSDEFIYPKIQILQKSLKSEKELMMNESQSLLKILENGQWLFLTPVEHAVDSVAVSCENFELITSSINKSNYSNSIDSLKNAHIDLCSRIEAISTFSQIKENYQNFNYHPTNHDMIEDEPSCVQIEEID
;
A
#
# COMPACT_ATOMS: atom_id res chain seq x y z
N MET A 1 58.79 -36.76 14.02
CA MET A 1 57.45 -36.69 14.64
C MET A 1 56.31 -37.17 13.73
N GLU A 2 56.51 -37.30 12.41
CA GLU A 2 55.46 -37.72 11.48
C GLU A 2 55.17 -39.24 11.49
N CYS A 3 56.19 -40.08 11.73
CA CYS A 3 56.01 -41.54 11.80
C CYS A 3 55.07 -42.00 12.95
N ILE A 4 55.11 -41.32 14.11
CA ILE A 4 54.26 -41.66 15.26
C ILE A 4 52.78 -41.34 14.97
N ARG A 5 52.51 -40.25 14.25
CA ARG A 5 51.15 -39.88 13.85
C ARG A 5 50.56 -40.86 12.82
N PHE A 6 51.40 -41.46 11.97
CA PHE A 6 50.96 -42.49 11.02
C PHE A 6 50.59 -43.80 11.73
N ILE A 7 51.40 -44.23 12.70
CA ILE A 7 51.13 -45.43 13.50
C ILE A 7 49.84 -45.28 14.33
N ILE A 8 49.63 -44.12 14.97
CA ILE A 8 48.41 -43.86 15.75
C ILE A 8 47.15 -43.86 14.86
N ARG A 9 47.23 -43.32 13.63
CA ARG A 9 46.11 -43.36 12.68
C ARG A 9 45.85 -44.78 12.14
N GLY A 10 46.90 -45.57 11.92
CA GLY A 10 46.79 -46.98 11.56
C GLY A 10 46.10 -47.81 12.65
N CYS A 11 46.52 -47.66 13.91
CA CYS A 11 45.92 -48.37 15.04
C CYS A 11 44.46 -47.99 15.27
N LYS A 12 44.07 -46.71 15.11
CA LYS A 12 42.65 -46.30 15.22
C LYS A 12 41.77 -46.96 14.16
N ARG A 13 42.23 -47.06 12.91
CA ARG A 13 41.48 -47.74 11.85
C ARG A 13 41.36 -49.24 12.11
N PHE A 14 42.40 -49.87 12.62
CA PHE A 14 42.40 -51.29 12.95
C PHE A 14 41.41 -51.62 14.08
N ILE A 15 41.38 -50.79 15.14
CA ILE A 15 40.43 -50.97 16.26
C ILE A 15 38.97 -50.85 15.79
N ILE A 16 38.66 -49.90 14.90
CA ILE A 16 37.30 -49.73 14.37
C ILE A 16 36.86 -50.93 13.54
N ILE A 17 37.77 -51.50 12.74
CA ILE A 17 37.48 -52.70 11.93
C ILE A 17 37.26 -53.92 12.82
N CYS A 18 38.13 -54.14 13.82
CA CYS A 18 37.96 -55.23 14.78
C CYS A 18 36.64 -55.09 15.58
N TRP A 19 36.24 -53.87 15.94
CA TRP A 19 34.99 -53.63 16.66
C TRP A 19 33.75 -53.90 15.79
N ARG A 20 33.80 -53.54 14.49
CA ARG A 20 32.72 -53.87 13.55
C ARG A 20 32.58 -55.37 13.30
N ILE A 21 33.69 -56.08 13.16
CA ILE A 21 33.68 -57.54 12.97
C ILE A 21 33.12 -58.23 14.22
N THR A 22 33.53 -57.80 15.42
CA THR A 22 32.99 -58.36 16.67
C THR A 22 31.51 -58.07 16.87
N CYS A 23 31.03 -56.85 16.57
CA CYS A 23 29.59 -56.56 16.58
C CYS A 23 28.81 -57.42 15.58
N TRP A 24 29.37 -57.67 14.40
CA TRP A 24 28.71 -58.49 13.38
C TRP A 24 28.67 -59.97 13.75
N CYS A 25 29.74 -60.49 14.36
CA CYS A 25 29.77 -61.86 14.90
C CYS A 25 28.78 -62.03 16.07
N ILE A 26 28.65 -61.05 16.96
CA ILE A 26 27.68 -61.09 18.06
C ILE A 26 26.24 -61.09 17.51
N LEU A 27 25.95 -60.26 16.50
CA LEU A 27 24.64 -60.25 15.84
C LEU A 27 24.32 -61.56 15.12
N CYS A 28 25.31 -62.20 14.50
CA CYS A 28 25.10 -63.50 13.85
C CYS A 28 24.87 -64.63 14.87
N ILE A 29 25.54 -64.58 16.03
CA ILE A 29 25.33 -65.56 17.10
C ILE A 29 23.96 -65.37 17.77
N THR A 30 23.51 -64.12 17.97
CA THR A 30 22.17 -63.88 18.53
C THR A 30 21.05 -64.21 17.55
N PHE A 31 21.29 -64.11 16.24
CA PHE A 31 20.29 -64.47 15.21
C PHE A 31 20.22 -65.98 14.92
N CYS A 32 21.33 -66.72 15.10
CA CYS A 32 21.36 -68.18 14.87
C CYS A 32 20.99 -69.02 16.12
N CYS A 33 20.99 -68.45 17.32
CA CYS A 33 20.76 -69.19 18.57
C CYS A 33 19.45 -68.86 19.31
N THR A 34 18.51 -68.14 18.71
CA THR A 34 17.14 -68.06 19.24
C THR A 34 16.36 -69.31 18.83
N PRO A 35 15.99 -70.21 19.76
CA PRO A 35 15.08 -71.29 19.43
C PRO A 35 13.74 -70.67 19.05
N SER A 36 13.30 -70.95 17.82
CA SER A 36 11.93 -70.72 17.38
C SER A 36 11.01 -71.48 18.33
N LYS A 37 10.44 -70.78 19.31
CA LYS A 37 9.23 -71.25 19.98
C LYS A 37 8.14 -71.22 18.91
N ARG A 38 7.85 -72.39 18.36
CA ARG A 38 6.55 -72.65 17.75
C ARG A 38 5.54 -72.58 18.89
N ASP A 39 4.80 -71.49 18.94
CA ASP A 39 3.56 -71.45 19.69
C ASP A 39 2.55 -72.30 18.90
N ASP A 40 2.40 -73.56 19.32
CA ASP A 40 1.24 -74.37 18.99
C ASP A 40 0.03 -73.80 19.75
N ASN A 41 -0.51 -72.68 19.25
CA ASN A 41 -1.87 -72.25 19.52
C ASN A 41 -2.61 -72.30 18.18
N SER A 42 -3.24 -73.44 17.92
CA SER A 42 -4.27 -73.57 16.90
C SER A 42 -5.47 -72.69 17.29
N GLU A 43 -5.43 -71.41 16.93
CA GLU A 43 -6.67 -70.63 16.79
C GLU A 43 -7.41 -71.14 15.56
N ASP A 44 -8.73 -71.31 15.68
CA ASP A 44 -9.58 -71.84 14.62
C ASP A 44 -9.36 -71.09 13.29
N PRO A 45 -9.15 -71.78 12.15
CA PRO A 45 -8.89 -71.16 10.84
C PRO A 45 -10.04 -70.25 10.37
N ILE A 46 -11.22 -70.39 10.96
CA ILE A 46 -12.39 -69.54 10.73
C ILE A 46 -12.19 -68.14 11.33
N ILE A 47 -11.59 -68.05 12.53
CA ILE A 47 -11.36 -66.78 13.23
C ILE A 47 -10.24 -65.98 12.54
N GLU A 48 -9.22 -66.66 12.02
CA GLU A 48 -8.15 -66.00 11.27
C GLU A 48 -8.63 -65.48 9.91
N ALA A 49 -9.50 -66.23 9.22
CA ALA A 49 -10.15 -65.80 7.99
C ALA A 49 -11.08 -64.58 8.22
N GLU A 50 -11.83 -64.55 9.32
CA GLU A 50 -12.71 -63.44 9.67
C GLU A 50 -11.93 -62.16 10.01
N ARG A 51 -10.82 -62.27 10.77
CA ARG A 51 -9.90 -61.15 11.05
C ARG A 51 -9.17 -60.66 9.80
N ALA A 52 -8.94 -61.52 8.80
CA ALA A 52 -8.35 -61.13 7.52
C ALA A 52 -9.37 -60.40 6.63
N ALA A 53 -10.63 -60.87 6.60
CA ALA A 53 -11.72 -60.21 5.90
C ALA A 53 -12.02 -58.82 6.48
N GLU A 54 -12.05 -58.69 7.81
CA GLU A 54 -12.27 -57.39 8.47
C GLU A 54 -11.14 -56.39 8.19
N ARG A 55 -9.88 -56.87 8.10
CA ARG A 55 -8.74 -56.04 7.71
C ARG A 55 -8.83 -55.58 6.25
N ALA A 56 -9.24 -56.47 5.35
CA ALA A 56 -9.43 -56.13 3.94
C ALA A 56 -10.56 -55.09 3.77
N GLU A 57 -11.67 -55.23 4.50
CA GLU A 57 -12.78 -54.26 4.45
C GLU A 57 -12.37 -52.88 4.99
N ARG A 58 -11.57 -52.83 6.08
CA ARG A 58 -11.05 -51.57 6.62
C ARG A 58 -10.08 -50.88 5.65
N LEU A 59 -9.21 -51.64 4.99
CA LEU A 59 -8.30 -51.10 3.96
C LEU A 59 -9.08 -50.53 2.78
N ARG A 60 -10.12 -51.24 2.31
CA ARG A 60 -10.98 -50.75 1.22
C ARG A 60 -11.69 -49.45 1.58
N LYS A 61 -12.17 -49.31 2.82
CA LYS A 61 -12.79 -48.07 3.32
C LYS A 61 -11.78 -46.91 3.39
N LEU A 62 -10.55 -47.18 3.80
CA LEU A 62 -9.45 -46.20 3.81
C LEU A 62 -9.07 -45.75 2.40
N GLU A 63 -9.04 -46.66 1.44
CA GLU A 63 -8.79 -46.36 0.03
C GLU A 63 -9.92 -45.51 -0.58
N GLU A 64 -11.19 -45.85 -0.34
CA GLU A 64 -12.34 -45.04 -0.76
C GLU A 64 -12.34 -43.64 -0.13
N GLU A 65 -12.00 -43.52 1.16
CA GLU A 65 -11.93 -42.23 1.86
C GLU A 65 -10.74 -41.38 1.37
N SER A 66 -9.60 -42.01 1.08
CA SER A 66 -8.45 -41.34 0.48
C SER A 66 -8.78 -40.81 -0.92
N HIS A 67 -9.42 -41.63 -1.76
CA HIS A 67 -9.81 -41.23 -3.11
C HIS A 67 -10.82 -40.07 -3.07
N ARG A 68 -11.79 -40.09 -2.15
CA ARG A 68 -12.74 -38.97 -1.97
C ARG A 68 -12.04 -37.67 -1.59
N ARG A 69 -11.10 -37.72 -0.64
CA ARG A 69 -10.32 -36.54 -0.21
C ARG A 69 -9.42 -36.01 -1.31
N GLU A 70 -8.94 -36.87 -2.20
CA GLU A 70 -8.14 -36.47 -3.36
C GLU A 70 -8.99 -35.72 -4.39
N THR A 71 -10.18 -36.24 -4.73
CA THR A 71 -11.14 -35.54 -5.60
C THR A 71 -11.60 -34.20 -5.03
N GLU A 72 -11.91 -34.10 -3.72
CA GLU A 72 -12.30 -32.83 -3.09
C GLU A 72 -11.16 -31.79 -3.12
N ARG A 73 -9.90 -32.22 -2.98
CA ARG A 73 -8.74 -31.32 -3.10
C ARG A 73 -8.54 -30.84 -4.53
N GLU A 74 -8.82 -31.70 -5.52
CA GLU A 74 -8.69 -31.36 -6.93
C GLU A 74 -9.82 -30.40 -7.38
N GLU A 75 -11.04 -30.58 -6.90
CA GLU A 75 -12.15 -29.64 -7.12
C GLU A 75 -11.87 -28.28 -6.49
N ARG A 76 -11.39 -28.24 -5.23
CA ARG A 76 -10.99 -26.96 -4.60
C ARG A 76 -9.86 -26.25 -5.33
N LYS A 77 -8.92 -27.00 -5.93
CA LYS A 77 -7.88 -26.41 -6.78
C LYS A 77 -8.47 -25.77 -8.03
N LYS A 78 -9.41 -26.46 -8.70
CA LYS A 78 -10.11 -25.92 -9.88
C LYS A 78 -10.92 -24.67 -9.56
N GLU A 79 -11.66 -24.68 -8.45
CA GLU A 79 -12.39 -23.50 -7.97
C GLU A 79 -11.45 -22.33 -7.67
N HIS A 80 -10.31 -22.59 -7.01
CA HIS A 80 -9.32 -21.56 -6.72
C HIS A 80 -8.68 -20.98 -7.99
N GLU A 81 -8.32 -21.83 -8.95
CA GLU A 81 -7.81 -21.39 -10.27
C GLU A 81 -8.84 -20.55 -11.03
N GLU A 82 -10.13 -20.89 -10.95
CA GLU A 82 -11.20 -20.11 -11.58
C GLU A 82 -11.39 -18.74 -10.92
N VAL A 83 -11.32 -18.67 -9.59
CA VAL A 83 -11.37 -17.40 -8.83
C VAL A 83 -10.17 -16.51 -9.19
N MET A 84 -8.97 -17.08 -9.26
CA MET A 84 -7.77 -16.32 -9.65
C MET A 84 -7.88 -15.80 -11.08
N ARG A 85 -8.40 -16.60 -12.02
CA ARG A 85 -8.63 -16.17 -13.41
C ARG A 85 -9.63 -15.01 -13.50
N LYS A 86 -10.75 -15.11 -12.79
CA LYS A 86 -11.76 -14.03 -12.73
C LYS A 86 -11.20 -12.74 -12.12
N MET A 87 -10.33 -12.86 -11.13
CA MET A 87 -9.65 -11.70 -10.53
C MET A 87 -8.67 -11.04 -11.51
N GLU A 88 -7.91 -11.83 -12.28
CA GLU A 88 -7.01 -11.33 -13.32
C GLU A 88 -7.75 -10.68 -14.50
N GLU A 89 -8.92 -11.21 -14.89
CA GLU A 89 -9.79 -10.60 -15.89
C GLU A 89 -10.34 -9.26 -15.39
N ALA A 90 -10.86 -9.19 -14.16
CA ALA A 90 -11.35 -7.95 -13.58
C ALA A 90 -10.26 -6.87 -13.42
N GLN A 91 -9.02 -7.27 -13.10
CA GLN A 91 -7.88 -6.34 -13.06
C GLN A 91 -7.54 -5.79 -14.44
N ARG A 92 -7.56 -6.62 -15.48
CA ARG A 92 -7.32 -6.18 -16.86
C ARG A 92 -8.41 -5.24 -17.35
N GLU A 93 -9.67 -5.55 -17.11
CA GLU A 93 -10.79 -4.68 -17.48
C GLU A 93 -10.69 -3.30 -16.80
N HIS A 94 -10.35 -3.27 -15.51
CA HIS A 94 -10.14 -2.01 -14.78
C HIS A 94 -8.93 -1.22 -15.32
N GLU A 95 -7.84 -1.89 -15.70
CA GLU A 95 -6.66 -1.23 -16.25
C GLU A 95 -6.94 -0.68 -17.67
N GLU A 96 -7.69 -1.41 -18.49
CA GLU A 96 -8.15 -0.94 -19.81
C GLU A 96 -9.10 0.26 -19.70
N GLU A 97 -10.04 0.23 -18.76
CA GLU A 97 -10.96 1.36 -18.50
C GLU A 97 -10.20 2.60 -18.00
N PHE A 98 -9.21 2.41 -17.13
CA PHE A 98 -8.36 3.49 -16.64
C PHE A 98 -7.54 4.12 -17.77
N GLN A 99 -6.94 3.31 -18.66
CA GLN A 99 -6.20 3.81 -19.83
C GLN A 99 -7.12 4.54 -20.81
N GLN A 100 -8.33 4.03 -21.06
CA GLN A 100 -9.31 4.72 -21.91
C GLN A 100 -9.73 6.08 -21.32
N ASN A 101 -9.93 6.16 -20.00
CA ASN A 101 -10.28 7.40 -19.34
C ASN A 101 -9.15 8.43 -19.39
N LEU A 102 -7.90 8.01 -19.21
CA LEU A 102 -6.72 8.86 -19.39
C LEU A 102 -6.64 9.42 -20.82
N ALA A 103 -6.76 8.55 -21.83
CA ALA A 103 -6.72 8.98 -23.24
C ALA A 103 -7.87 9.94 -23.59
N ARG A 104 -9.06 9.74 -23.00
CA ARG A 104 -10.20 10.65 -23.18
C ARG A 104 -9.95 12.02 -22.55
N MET A 105 -9.39 12.04 -21.34
CA MET A 105 -9.04 13.28 -20.63
C MET A 105 -7.98 14.08 -21.38
N GLU A 106 -6.94 13.42 -21.89
CA GLU A 106 -5.90 14.07 -22.71
C GLU A 106 -6.50 14.70 -23.98
N LYS A 107 -7.41 13.98 -24.66
CA LYS A 107 -8.08 14.48 -25.85
C LYS A 107 -8.98 15.69 -25.55
N GLU A 108 -9.69 15.68 -24.42
CA GLU A 108 -10.53 16.80 -23.99
C GLU A 108 -9.69 18.04 -23.64
N ASN A 109 -8.56 17.86 -22.94
CA ASN A 109 -7.63 18.94 -22.65
C ASN A 109 -7.00 19.54 -23.92
N ALA A 110 -6.64 18.69 -24.90
CA ALA A 110 -6.12 19.17 -26.19
C ALA A 110 -7.16 19.99 -26.97
N LEU A 111 -8.44 19.62 -26.91
CA LEU A 111 -9.54 20.39 -27.52
C LEU A 111 -9.72 21.76 -26.84
N ARG A 112 -9.73 21.80 -25.50
CA ARG A 112 -9.85 23.06 -24.74
C ARG A 112 -8.69 24.01 -25.03
N ASN A 113 -7.46 23.50 -25.11
CA ASN A 113 -6.29 24.32 -25.43
C ASN A 113 -6.37 24.89 -26.86
N ASN A 114 -6.79 24.09 -27.84
CA ASN A 114 -6.99 24.58 -29.21
C ASN A 114 -8.10 25.63 -29.30
N GLU A 115 -9.15 25.52 -28.49
CA GLU A 115 -10.24 26.48 -28.44
C GLU A 115 -9.78 27.80 -27.81
N GLN A 116 -9.03 27.75 -26.70
CA GLN A 116 -8.40 28.92 -26.11
C GLN A 116 -7.41 29.60 -27.06
N GLU A 117 -6.61 28.83 -27.81
CA GLU A 117 -5.68 29.36 -28.81
C GLU A 117 -6.41 30.07 -29.95
N ARG A 118 -7.56 29.52 -30.41
CA ARG A 118 -8.43 30.21 -31.38
C ARG A 118 -9.03 31.48 -30.82
N GLU A 119 -9.48 31.46 -29.57
CA GLU A 119 -10.10 32.62 -28.93
C GLU A 119 -9.10 33.77 -28.76
N LEU A 120 -7.88 33.46 -28.30
CA LEU A 120 -6.76 34.40 -28.23
C LEU A 120 -6.39 34.96 -29.62
N LYS A 121 -6.36 34.11 -30.65
CA LYS A 121 -6.08 34.54 -32.02
C LYS A 121 -7.16 35.49 -32.54
N ASN A 122 -8.44 35.20 -32.28
CA ASN A 122 -9.54 36.07 -32.66
C ASN A 122 -9.46 37.43 -31.93
N GLN A 123 -9.14 37.44 -30.64
CA GLN A 123 -8.95 38.68 -29.88
C GLN A 123 -7.78 39.53 -30.41
N LEU A 124 -6.70 38.89 -30.85
CA LEU A 124 -5.57 39.57 -31.50
C LEU A 124 -5.98 40.18 -32.85
N GLU A 125 -6.68 39.42 -33.71
CA GLU A 125 -7.19 39.93 -34.99
C GLU A 125 -8.18 41.08 -34.79
N GLU A 126 -9.03 41.01 -33.76
CA GLU A 126 -9.99 42.08 -33.45
C GLU A 126 -9.29 43.36 -32.97
N MET A 127 -8.27 43.24 -32.11
CA MET A 127 -7.42 44.37 -31.71
C MET A 127 -6.65 44.98 -32.88
N GLU A 128 -6.08 44.16 -33.78
CA GLU A 128 -5.38 44.65 -34.97
C GLU A 128 -6.32 45.41 -35.90
N ASN A 129 -7.53 44.89 -36.13
CA ASN A 129 -8.55 45.55 -36.93
C ASN A 129 -9.04 46.86 -36.30
N GLU A 130 -9.25 46.89 -34.99
CA GLU A 130 -9.68 48.10 -34.27
C GLU A 130 -8.59 49.18 -34.29
N SER A 131 -7.31 48.78 -34.18
CA SER A 131 -6.16 49.67 -34.33
C SER A 131 -6.06 50.24 -35.75
N ALA A 132 -6.21 49.39 -36.77
CA ALA A 132 -6.20 49.81 -38.17
C ALA A 132 -7.37 50.73 -38.52
N LYS A 133 -8.55 50.52 -37.90
CA LYS A 133 -9.70 51.42 -38.01
C LYS A 133 -9.42 52.78 -37.36
N LYS A 134 -8.88 52.79 -36.14
CA LYS A 134 -8.50 54.04 -35.45
C LYS A 134 -7.43 54.84 -36.21
N MET A 135 -6.52 54.17 -36.94
CA MET A 135 -5.59 54.85 -37.85
C MET A 135 -6.29 55.45 -39.07
N ARG A 136 -7.19 54.71 -39.72
CA ARG A 136 -7.97 55.21 -40.85
C ARG A 136 -8.84 56.41 -40.48
N ASP A 137 -9.53 56.35 -39.33
CA ASP A 137 -10.36 57.46 -38.84
C ASP A 137 -9.52 58.72 -38.57
N LYS A 138 -8.29 58.55 -38.06
CA LYS A 138 -7.34 59.65 -37.88
C LYS A 138 -6.85 60.21 -39.20
N GLU A 139 -6.55 59.36 -40.18
CA GLU A 139 -6.11 59.76 -41.52
C GLU A 139 -7.23 60.49 -42.28
N GLU A 140 -8.47 60.02 -42.19
CA GLU A 140 -9.65 60.72 -42.73
C GLU A 140 -9.87 62.07 -42.04
N SER A 141 -9.76 62.13 -40.71
CA SER A 141 -9.83 63.40 -39.99
C SER A 141 -8.73 64.38 -40.43
N PHE A 142 -7.51 63.87 -40.67
CA PHE A 142 -6.39 64.69 -41.11
C PHE A 142 -6.60 65.18 -42.56
N ASN A 143 -7.07 64.30 -43.45
CA ASN A 143 -7.40 64.66 -44.83
C ASN A 143 -8.58 65.63 -44.92
N GLN A 144 -9.58 65.52 -44.03
CA GLN A 144 -10.66 66.52 -43.94
C GLN A 144 -10.13 67.88 -43.47
N GLN A 145 -9.17 67.91 -42.55
CA GLN A 145 -8.52 69.16 -42.14
C GLN A 145 -7.69 69.75 -43.28
N ILE A 146 -6.92 68.94 -44.00
CA ILE A 146 -6.17 69.37 -45.20
C ILE A 146 -7.13 69.93 -46.25
N ASN A 147 -8.22 69.23 -46.57
CA ASN A 147 -9.21 69.70 -47.55
C ASN A 147 -9.92 70.98 -47.09
N LYS A 148 -10.18 71.16 -45.79
CA LYS A 148 -10.72 72.42 -45.26
C LYS A 148 -9.74 73.57 -45.39
N VAL A 149 -8.47 73.34 -45.04
CA VAL A 149 -7.40 74.34 -45.19
C VAL A 149 -7.21 74.67 -46.68
N GLN A 150 -7.27 73.68 -47.56
CA GLN A 150 -7.11 73.86 -49.00
C GLN A 150 -8.32 74.56 -49.63
N ALA A 151 -9.54 74.26 -49.20
CA ALA A 151 -10.74 75.01 -49.60
C ALA A 151 -10.73 76.45 -49.07
N GLN A 152 -10.23 76.68 -47.86
CA GLN A 152 -9.99 78.03 -47.32
C GLN A 152 -8.93 78.76 -48.15
N TYR A 153 -7.84 78.09 -48.50
CA TYR A 153 -6.77 78.65 -49.33
C TYR A 153 -7.24 78.95 -50.77
N ASP A 154 -8.04 78.08 -51.38
CA ASP A 154 -8.60 78.29 -52.72
C ASP A 154 -9.68 79.39 -52.72
N SER A 155 -10.46 79.50 -51.65
CA SER A 155 -11.39 80.62 -51.42
C SER A 155 -10.63 81.93 -51.22
N GLU A 156 -9.54 81.92 -50.44
CA GLU A 156 -8.66 83.08 -50.24
C GLU A 156 -7.90 83.44 -51.52
N ILE A 157 -7.57 82.49 -52.40
CA ILE A 157 -6.97 82.76 -53.72
C ILE A 157 -8.00 83.38 -54.68
N ALA A 158 -9.25 82.93 -54.67
CA ALA A 158 -10.33 83.50 -55.47
C ALA A 158 -10.67 84.92 -54.99
N GLU A 159 -10.78 85.11 -53.67
CA GLU A 159 -11.00 86.40 -53.02
C GLU A 159 -9.80 87.34 -53.20
N ASN A 160 -8.56 86.82 -53.16
CA ASN A 160 -7.36 87.60 -53.50
C ASN A 160 -7.28 87.96 -54.98
N ARG A 161 -7.77 87.15 -55.93
CA ARG A 161 -7.81 87.54 -57.35
C ARG A 161 -8.83 88.67 -57.61
N GLU A 162 -9.94 88.66 -56.89
CA GLU A 162 -10.96 89.72 -56.89
C GLU A 162 -10.42 91.00 -56.21
N GLN A 163 -9.74 90.85 -55.06
CA GLN A 163 -9.14 91.94 -54.30
C GLN A 163 -7.87 92.50 -54.97
N THR A 164 -7.08 91.71 -55.71
CA THR A 164 -5.87 92.17 -56.43
C THR A 164 -6.23 93.09 -57.60
N LYS A 165 -7.38 92.87 -58.25
CA LYS A 165 -7.93 93.84 -59.24
C LYS A 165 -8.35 95.17 -58.58
N SER A 166 -8.74 95.16 -57.31
CA SER A 166 -9.12 96.34 -56.52
C SER A 166 -7.90 97.02 -55.84
N LEU A 167 -6.89 96.24 -55.43
CA LEU A 167 -5.68 96.73 -54.76
C LEU A 167 -4.69 97.38 -55.74
N ILE A 168 -4.62 96.95 -57.01
CA ILE A 168 -3.81 97.63 -58.04
C ILE A 168 -4.28 99.08 -58.28
N MET A 169 -5.52 99.45 -57.94
CA MET A 169 -5.99 100.85 -57.97
C MET A 169 -5.75 101.64 -56.67
N LYS A 170 -5.45 100.98 -55.55
CA LYS A 170 -5.24 101.64 -54.24
C LYS A 170 -3.78 101.64 -53.76
N ILE A 171 -2.90 100.86 -54.38
CA ILE A 171 -1.44 100.84 -54.13
C ILE A 171 -0.74 102.01 -54.87
N GLN A 172 -1.37 103.18 -54.92
CA GLN A 172 -0.70 104.44 -55.28
C GLN A 172 -0.74 105.46 -54.13
N GLU A 173 -1.32 105.13 -52.98
CA GLU A 173 -1.53 106.14 -51.92
C GLU A 173 -1.13 105.80 -50.48
N GLU A 174 -0.73 104.57 -50.12
CA GLU A 174 -0.47 104.29 -48.69
C GLU A 174 0.78 103.45 -48.42
N SER A 175 1.92 104.01 -48.87
CA SER A 175 3.27 103.53 -48.54
C SER A 175 3.68 103.75 -47.07
N ASN A 176 2.82 104.28 -46.19
CA ASN A 176 3.22 104.67 -44.83
C ASN A 176 2.21 104.22 -43.76
N ARG A 177 2.03 102.91 -43.55
CA ARG A 177 1.63 102.39 -42.22
C ARG A 177 1.64 100.86 -42.17
N LYS A 178 2.54 100.31 -41.34
CA LYS A 178 2.35 99.16 -40.41
C LYS A 178 3.60 98.28 -40.29
N SER A 179 4.55 98.78 -39.50
CA SER A 179 5.59 97.97 -38.84
C SER A 179 5.09 97.40 -37.50
N GLU A 180 3.97 97.92 -36.96
CA GLU A 180 3.48 97.58 -35.61
C GLU A 180 2.50 96.37 -35.57
N GLU A 181 1.85 96.02 -36.69
CA GLU A 181 0.93 94.86 -36.74
C GLU A 181 1.64 93.51 -36.89
N SER A 182 2.89 93.50 -37.35
CA SER A 182 3.67 92.27 -37.52
C SER A 182 4.18 91.72 -36.20
N GLN A 183 4.57 92.56 -35.24
CA GLN A 183 5.07 92.10 -33.93
C GLN A 183 3.96 91.54 -33.04
N LEU A 184 2.77 92.13 -33.08
CA LEU A 184 1.62 91.67 -32.29
C LEU A 184 1.06 90.32 -32.77
N ARG A 185 1.15 90.02 -34.07
CA ARG A 185 0.77 88.70 -34.60
C ARG A 185 1.78 87.62 -34.25
N THR A 186 3.08 87.92 -34.30
CA THR A 186 4.11 86.94 -33.94
C THR A 186 4.07 86.58 -32.46
N GLN A 187 3.85 87.55 -31.55
CA GLN A 187 3.67 87.27 -30.12
C GLN A 187 2.44 86.41 -29.83
N LYS A 188 1.31 86.65 -30.50
CA LYS A 188 0.10 85.84 -30.32
C LYS A 188 0.27 84.39 -30.78
N ILE A 189 0.98 84.18 -31.88
CA ILE A 189 1.28 82.84 -32.42
C ILE A 189 2.28 82.11 -31.51
N GLU A 190 3.29 82.79 -30.96
CA GLU A 190 4.23 82.22 -29.98
C GLU A 190 3.53 81.84 -28.66
N GLU A 191 2.60 82.67 -28.16
CA GLU A 191 1.81 82.35 -26.97
C GLU A 191 0.92 81.12 -27.18
N GLU A 192 0.17 81.06 -28.30
CA GLU A 192 -0.72 79.93 -28.63
C GLU A 192 0.06 78.62 -28.85
N THR A 193 1.23 78.66 -29.50
CA THR A 193 2.07 77.47 -29.67
C THR A 193 2.72 77.01 -28.36
N SER A 194 3.13 77.94 -27.49
CA SER A 194 3.66 77.61 -26.17
C SER A 194 2.59 76.94 -25.30
N GLU A 195 1.34 77.41 -25.36
CA GLU A 195 0.22 76.88 -24.59
C GLU A 195 -0.20 75.49 -25.09
N PHE A 196 -0.19 75.29 -26.42
CA PHE A 196 -0.42 73.99 -27.04
C PHE A 196 0.63 72.95 -26.63
N LEU A 197 1.92 73.32 -26.65
CA LEU A 197 3.01 72.45 -26.20
C LEU A 197 2.86 72.09 -24.72
N ARG A 198 2.50 73.05 -23.86
CA ARG A 198 2.30 72.81 -22.42
C ARG A 198 1.12 71.88 -22.15
N LEU A 199 0.02 72.01 -22.90
CA LEU A 199 -1.14 71.11 -22.83
C LEU A 199 -0.85 69.71 -23.39
N GLY A 200 0.01 69.60 -24.41
CA GLY A 200 0.48 68.34 -24.95
C GLY A 200 1.36 67.58 -23.96
N GLU A 201 2.30 68.27 -23.31
CA GLU A 201 3.19 67.70 -22.30
C GLU A 201 2.43 67.26 -21.05
N LYS A 202 1.45 68.06 -20.60
CA LYS A 202 0.57 67.68 -19.48
C LYS A 202 -0.23 66.41 -19.78
N ARG A 203 -0.82 66.29 -20.98
CA ARG A 203 -1.55 65.07 -21.39
C ARG A 203 -0.64 63.85 -21.55
N ARG A 204 0.62 64.05 -21.97
CA ARG A 204 1.59 62.96 -22.07
C ARG A 204 1.97 62.43 -20.69
N LEU A 205 2.24 63.33 -19.74
CA LEU A 205 2.52 63.00 -18.34
C LEU A 205 1.35 62.31 -17.64
N GLU A 206 0.11 62.74 -17.91
CA GLU A 206 -1.09 62.08 -17.39
C GLU A 206 -1.23 60.65 -17.92
N LYS A 207 -1.00 60.42 -19.21
CA LYS A 207 -1.00 59.07 -19.80
C LYS A 207 0.15 58.18 -19.28
N GLU A 208 1.34 58.74 -19.10
CA GLU A 208 2.47 58.00 -18.51
C GLU A 208 2.16 57.57 -17.06
N LYS A 209 1.54 58.46 -16.27
CA LYS A 209 1.06 58.10 -14.92
C LYS A 209 0.01 56.99 -14.95
N GLU A 210 -0.95 57.07 -15.88
CA GLU A 210 -2.02 56.08 -16.01
C GLU A 210 -1.46 54.70 -16.42
N ILE A 211 -0.49 54.66 -17.33
CA ILE A 211 0.22 53.43 -17.72
C ILE A 211 1.01 52.84 -16.54
N GLU A 212 1.68 53.69 -15.76
CA GLU A 212 2.45 53.26 -14.59
C GLU A 212 1.54 52.69 -13.49
N GLU A 213 0.41 53.33 -13.21
CA GLU A 213 -0.60 52.81 -12.27
C GLU A 213 -1.19 51.47 -12.74
N LEU A 214 -1.42 51.32 -14.05
CA LEU A 214 -1.93 50.07 -14.61
C LEU A 214 -0.90 48.95 -14.47
N ARG A 215 0.38 49.22 -14.77
CA ARG A 215 1.47 48.25 -14.58
C ARG A 215 1.59 47.79 -13.13
N GLN A 216 1.52 48.73 -12.18
CA GLN A 216 1.58 48.42 -10.76
C GLN A 216 0.38 47.56 -10.32
N LYS A 217 -0.83 47.85 -10.78
CA LYS A 217 -2.03 47.02 -10.52
C LYS A 217 -1.88 45.60 -11.08
N THR A 218 -1.46 45.48 -12.34
CA THR A 218 -1.25 44.17 -12.98
C THR A 218 -0.17 43.36 -12.26
N GLN A 219 0.91 44.01 -11.81
CA GLN A 219 1.97 43.34 -11.07
C GLN A 219 1.49 42.82 -9.71
N ILE A 220 0.68 43.60 -8.99
CA ILE A 220 0.05 43.18 -7.73
C ILE A 220 -0.92 42.00 -7.96
N GLU A 221 -1.71 42.02 -9.03
CA GLU A 221 -2.62 40.92 -9.38
C GLU A 221 -1.88 39.63 -9.76
N MET A 222 -0.84 39.73 -10.58
CA MET A 222 -0.01 38.57 -10.94
C MET A 222 0.66 37.98 -9.69
N GLU A 223 1.14 38.81 -8.77
CA GLU A 223 1.77 38.33 -7.55
C GLU A 223 0.78 37.70 -6.57
N LYS A 224 -0.44 38.24 -6.46
CA LYS A 224 -1.54 37.61 -5.71
C LYS A 224 -1.93 36.26 -6.30
N SER A 225 -2.09 36.20 -7.63
CA SER A 225 -2.43 34.97 -8.35
C SER A 225 -1.34 33.91 -8.17
N ARG A 226 -0.07 34.31 -8.27
CA ARG A 226 1.08 33.43 -8.00
C ARG A 226 1.07 32.88 -6.59
N LYS A 227 0.84 33.71 -5.56
CA LYS A 227 0.77 33.26 -4.16
C LYS A 227 -0.38 32.27 -3.94
N MET A 228 -1.55 32.54 -4.51
CA MET A 228 -2.70 31.62 -4.47
C MET A 228 -2.37 30.28 -5.13
N TRP A 229 -1.67 30.29 -6.26
CA TRP A 229 -1.24 29.09 -6.96
C TRP A 229 -0.21 28.28 -6.16
N GLU A 230 0.80 28.96 -5.60
CA GLU A 230 1.83 28.32 -4.75
C GLU A 230 1.21 27.68 -3.50
N GLU A 231 0.22 28.34 -2.87
CA GLU A 231 -0.50 27.78 -1.73
C GLU A 231 -1.33 26.56 -2.13
N ARG A 232 -2.10 26.64 -3.22
CA ARG A 232 -2.90 25.52 -3.72
C ARG A 232 -2.03 24.33 -4.11
N LYS A 233 -0.87 24.59 -4.72
CA LYS A 233 0.11 23.55 -5.03
C LYS A 233 0.63 22.87 -3.77
N ARG A 234 0.96 23.65 -2.72
CA ARG A 234 1.40 23.08 -1.43
C ARG A 234 0.34 22.19 -0.81
N GLN A 235 -0.93 22.62 -0.83
CA GLN A 235 -2.05 21.82 -0.33
C GLN A 235 -2.22 20.52 -1.10
N LEU A 236 -2.11 20.55 -2.43
CA LEU A 236 -2.17 19.34 -3.27
C LEU A 236 -0.99 18.39 -3.00
N ASP A 237 0.22 18.93 -2.84
CA ASP A 237 1.40 18.12 -2.50
C ASP A 237 1.24 17.44 -1.12
N GLU A 238 0.64 18.13 -0.15
CA GLU A 238 0.37 17.60 1.18
C GLU A 238 -0.74 16.53 1.17
N GLN A 239 -1.82 16.76 0.42
CA GLN A 239 -2.84 15.74 0.18
C GLN A 239 -2.27 14.50 -0.53
N MET A 240 -1.40 14.69 -1.51
CA MET A 240 -0.76 13.58 -2.22
C MET A 240 0.10 12.73 -1.28
N ARG A 241 0.92 13.38 -0.44
CA ARG A 241 1.70 12.67 0.61
C ARG A 241 0.82 11.90 1.58
N PHE A 242 -0.32 12.49 1.97
CA PHE A 242 -1.27 11.81 2.84
C PHE A 242 -1.86 10.56 2.16
N ILE A 243 -2.25 10.66 0.88
CA ILE A 243 -2.75 9.53 0.09
C ILE A 243 -1.69 8.45 -0.06
N GLU A 244 -0.45 8.81 -0.40
CA GLU A 244 0.70 7.89 -0.50
C GLU A 244 0.92 7.14 0.82
N MET A 245 0.90 7.86 1.95
CA MET A 245 1.00 7.26 3.27
C MET A 245 -0.16 6.29 3.57
N MET A 246 -1.39 6.66 3.22
CA MET A 246 -2.55 5.77 3.40
C MET A 246 -2.45 4.52 2.52
N MET A 247 -2.05 4.66 1.26
CA MET A 247 -1.86 3.53 0.35
C MET A 247 -0.75 2.60 0.85
N ALA A 248 0.39 3.16 1.28
CA ALA A 248 1.47 2.39 1.89
C ALA A 248 0.97 1.63 3.12
N ARG A 249 0.23 2.28 4.04
CA ARG A 249 -0.37 1.61 5.20
C ARG A 249 -1.35 0.51 4.80
N LYS A 250 -2.18 0.72 3.78
CA LYS A 250 -3.15 -0.28 3.29
C LYS A 250 -2.48 -1.49 2.66
N LEU A 251 -1.48 -1.28 1.80
CA LEU A 251 -0.66 -2.34 1.21
C LEU A 251 0.10 -3.13 2.28
N TRP A 252 0.67 -2.44 3.26
CA TRP A 252 1.32 -3.07 4.40
C TRP A 252 0.33 -3.87 5.25
N SER A 253 -0.84 -3.31 5.56
CA SER A 253 -1.91 -4.01 6.28
C SER A 253 -2.33 -5.30 5.57
N LEU A 254 -2.49 -5.29 4.24
CA LEU A 254 -2.84 -6.49 3.47
C LEU A 254 -1.73 -7.54 3.51
N LYS A 255 -0.46 -7.14 3.37
CA LYS A 255 0.67 -8.07 3.47
C LYS A 255 0.79 -8.68 4.87
N LEU A 256 0.62 -7.88 5.91
CA LEU A 256 0.62 -8.33 7.30
C LEU A 256 -0.56 -9.25 7.59
N GLU A 257 -1.75 -8.89 7.12
CA GLU A 257 -2.96 -9.70 7.25
C GLU A 257 -2.78 -11.06 6.59
N SER A 258 -2.29 -11.12 5.36
CA SER A 258 -1.99 -12.39 4.69
C SER A 258 -0.91 -13.19 5.42
N TYR A 259 0.18 -12.54 5.85
CA TYR A 259 1.31 -13.20 6.50
C TYR A 259 0.91 -13.80 7.86
N PHE A 260 0.28 -12.99 8.71
CA PHE A 260 -0.13 -13.41 10.04
C PHE A 260 -1.35 -14.33 10.02
N THR A 261 -2.29 -14.18 9.08
CA THR A 261 -3.43 -15.11 8.97
C THR A 261 -2.94 -16.54 8.73
N ASN A 262 -2.02 -16.74 7.78
CA ASN A 262 -1.46 -18.05 7.49
C ASN A 262 -0.66 -18.60 8.67
N ARG A 263 0.18 -17.74 9.28
CA ARG A 263 1.02 -18.11 10.43
C ARG A 263 0.18 -18.51 11.64
N LEU A 264 -0.83 -17.72 12.01
CA LEU A 264 -1.74 -18.00 13.12
C LEU A 264 -2.59 -19.26 12.89
N ASN A 265 -3.08 -19.46 11.65
CA ASN A 265 -3.84 -20.67 11.30
C ASN A 265 -2.98 -21.93 11.42
N PHE A 266 -1.72 -21.84 11.02
CA PHE A 266 -0.78 -22.93 11.17
C PHE A 266 -0.49 -23.25 12.65
N LEU A 267 -0.27 -22.22 13.49
CA LEU A 267 -0.09 -22.42 14.94
C LEU A 267 -1.32 -23.00 15.62
N ARG A 268 -2.53 -22.56 15.25
CA ARG A 268 -3.78 -23.15 15.73
C ARG A 268 -3.91 -24.63 15.35
N THR A 269 -3.45 -25.00 14.16
CA THR A 269 -3.45 -26.39 13.71
C THR A 269 -2.47 -27.23 14.53
N SER A 270 -1.27 -26.70 14.78
CA SER A 270 -0.28 -27.33 15.65
C SER A 270 -0.80 -27.51 17.09
N ASN A 271 -1.43 -26.48 17.69
CA ASN A 271 -2.06 -26.59 19.01
C ASN A 271 -3.12 -27.69 19.10
N ARG A 272 -3.94 -27.84 18.05
CA ARG A 272 -4.94 -28.92 17.96
C ARG A 272 -4.27 -30.30 17.93
N GLU A 273 -3.15 -30.42 17.22
CA GLU A 273 -2.40 -31.67 17.14
C GLU A 273 -1.74 -32.02 18.48
N VAL A 274 -1.13 -31.05 19.17
CA VAL A 274 -0.58 -31.23 20.52
C VAL A 274 -1.67 -31.73 21.48
N THR A 275 -2.85 -31.11 21.43
CA THR A 275 -4.00 -31.52 22.25
C THR A 275 -4.46 -32.92 21.93
N ARG A 276 -4.60 -33.23 20.65
CA ARG A 276 -5.00 -34.55 20.19
C ARG A 276 -4.05 -35.62 20.74
N ASN A 277 -2.74 -35.36 20.70
CA ASN A 277 -1.72 -36.26 21.23
C ASN A 277 -1.80 -36.42 22.76
N TYR A 278 -2.07 -35.35 23.49
CA TYR A 278 -2.37 -35.41 24.92
C TYR A 278 -3.61 -36.26 25.23
N THR A 279 -4.69 -36.06 24.46
CA THR A 279 -5.94 -36.81 24.61
C THR A 279 -5.70 -38.30 24.38
N LEU A 280 -4.98 -38.64 23.30
CA LEU A 280 -4.62 -40.02 22.98
C LEU A 280 -3.76 -40.65 24.07
N LEU A 281 -2.82 -39.90 24.66
CA LEU A 281 -2.02 -40.39 25.78
C LEU A 281 -2.89 -40.69 27.01
N VAL A 282 -3.78 -39.77 27.39
CA VAL A 282 -4.73 -39.99 28.51
C VAL A 282 -5.56 -41.25 28.27
N GLN A 283 -6.08 -41.44 27.06
CA GLN A 283 -6.86 -42.63 26.69
C GLN A 283 -6.04 -43.92 26.80
N VAL A 284 -4.81 -43.93 26.27
CA VAL A 284 -3.89 -45.08 26.35
C VAL A 284 -3.61 -45.46 27.81
N LEU A 285 -3.36 -44.47 28.68
CA LEU A 285 -3.11 -44.72 30.09
C LEU A 285 -4.35 -45.16 30.86
N LEU A 286 -5.54 -44.66 30.52
CA LEU A 286 -6.80 -45.13 31.12
C LEU A 286 -7.11 -46.59 30.75
N ILE A 287 -6.87 -46.99 29.49
CA ILE A 287 -7.01 -48.38 29.05
C ILE A 287 -6.02 -49.28 29.80
N ALA A 288 -4.77 -48.84 29.92
CA ALA A 288 -3.75 -49.54 30.70
C ALA A 288 -4.18 -49.75 32.16
N LYS A 289 -4.62 -48.68 32.84
CA LYS A 289 -5.11 -48.74 34.23
C LYS A 289 -6.27 -49.72 34.39
N ARG A 290 -7.23 -49.73 33.45
CA ARG A 290 -8.36 -50.66 33.47
C ARG A 290 -7.90 -52.11 33.35
N ARG A 291 -7.02 -52.42 32.41
CA ARG A 291 -6.49 -53.78 32.22
C ARG A 291 -5.72 -54.28 33.45
N ILE A 292 -4.91 -53.43 34.07
CA ILE A 292 -4.22 -53.75 35.34
C ILE A 292 -5.24 -54.06 36.45
N ALA A 293 -6.31 -53.26 36.56
CA ALA A 293 -7.37 -53.48 37.56
C ALA A 293 -8.16 -54.78 37.33
N GLU A 294 -8.29 -55.22 36.07
CA GLU A 294 -8.91 -56.48 35.67
C GLU A 294 -7.97 -57.70 35.88
N GLY A 295 -6.73 -57.48 36.35
CA GLY A 295 -5.75 -58.54 36.54
C GLY A 295 -5.06 -59.00 35.26
N ASN A 296 -5.26 -58.29 34.14
CA ASN A 296 -4.58 -58.57 32.89
C ASN A 296 -3.14 -58.02 32.93
N ASP A 297 -2.17 -58.82 32.49
CA ASP A 297 -0.81 -58.34 32.32
C ASP A 297 -0.79 -57.34 31.14
N VAL A 298 -0.41 -56.10 31.43
CA VAL A 298 -0.19 -55.12 30.37
C VAL A 298 1.28 -55.16 30.04
N SER A 299 1.61 -55.94 29.00
CA SER A 299 2.98 -56.02 28.54
C SER A 299 3.48 -54.62 28.15
N ASP A 300 4.76 -54.36 28.43
CA ASP A 300 5.40 -53.09 28.03
C ASP A 300 5.30 -52.87 26.51
N GLU A 301 5.13 -53.96 25.75
CA GLU A 301 4.92 -53.98 24.29
C GLU A 301 3.58 -53.36 23.83
N PHE A 302 2.58 -53.22 24.70
CA PHE A 302 1.31 -52.59 24.32
C PHE A 302 1.30 -51.07 24.51
N ILE A 303 1.90 -50.58 25.59
CA ILE A 303 1.85 -49.17 25.99
C ILE A 303 3.03 -48.40 25.43
N TYR A 304 4.23 -48.96 25.53
CA TYR A 304 5.47 -48.26 25.23
C TYR A 304 5.59 -47.83 23.76
N PRO A 305 5.19 -48.65 22.76
CA PRO A 305 5.20 -48.21 21.36
C PRO A 305 4.25 -47.05 21.08
N LYS A 306 3.09 -47.02 21.76
CA LYS A 306 2.12 -45.92 21.62
C LYS A 306 2.64 -44.63 22.23
N ILE A 307 3.32 -44.72 23.37
CA ILE A 307 3.99 -43.58 24.00
C ILE A 307 5.11 -43.06 23.07
N GLN A 308 5.94 -43.93 22.51
CA GLN A 308 7.02 -43.54 21.60
C GLN A 308 6.51 -42.83 20.32
N ILE A 309 5.41 -43.31 19.74
CA ILE A 309 4.78 -42.66 18.57
C ILE A 309 4.30 -41.25 18.94
N LEU A 310 3.65 -41.09 20.10
CA LEU A 310 3.15 -39.81 20.57
C LEU A 310 4.30 -38.83 20.91
N GLN A 311 5.37 -39.31 21.55
CA GLN A 311 6.58 -38.53 21.81
C GLN A 311 7.23 -38.05 20.51
N LYS A 312 7.34 -38.92 19.50
CA LYS A 312 7.90 -38.56 18.20
C LYS A 312 7.04 -37.50 17.49
N SER A 313 5.72 -37.61 17.58
CA SER A 313 4.79 -36.65 16.99
C SER A 313 4.84 -35.27 17.66
N LEU A 314 5.13 -35.22 18.97
CA LEU A 314 5.19 -33.95 19.71
C LEU A 314 6.53 -33.25 19.60
N LYS A 315 7.60 -33.99 19.29
CA LYS A 315 8.94 -33.40 19.13
C LYS A 315 8.97 -32.35 18.01
N SER A 316 8.34 -32.63 16.88
CA SER A 316 8.24 -31.65 15.77
C SER A 316 7.45 -30.41 16.16
N GLU A 317 6.33 -30.58 16.89
CA GLU A 317 5.50 -29.46 17.33
C GLU A 317 6.20 -28.61 18.41
N LYS A 318 6.96 -29.24 19.31
CA LYS A 318 7.79 -28.56 20.31
C LYS A 318 8.84 -27.68 19.65
N GLU A 319 9.62 -28.24 18.73
CA GLU A 319 10.66 -27.49 18.00
C GLU A 319 10.05 -26.32 17.23
N LEU A 320 8.88 -26.53 16.64
CA LEU A 320 8.13 -25.51 15.94
C LEU A 320 7.69 -24.36 16.85
N MET A 321 7.04 -24.67 17.97
CA MET A 321 6.55 -23.67 18.93
C MET A 321 7.71 -22.89 19.58
N MET A 322 8.83 -23.55 19.86
CA MET A 322 10.03 -22.88 20.39
C MET A 322 10.67 -21.92 19.38
N ASN A 323 10.77 -22.33 18.11
CA ASN A 323 11.27 -21.47 17.05
C ASN A 323 10.34 -20.28 16.80
N GLU A 324 9.04 -20.52 16.85
CA GLU A 324 8.02 -19.50 16.69
C GLU A 324 8.04 -18.49 17.83
N SER A 325 8.08 -18.96 19.07
CA SER A 325 8.25 -18.15 20.29
C SER A 325 9.43 -17.18 20.15
N GLN A 326 10.62 -17.70 19.82
CA GLN A 326 11.81 -16.87 19.63
C GLN A 326 11.65 -15.87 18.47
N SER A 327 10.95 -16.26 17.40
CA SER A 327 10.67 -15.35 16.30
C SER A 327 9.71 -14.24 16.70
N LEU A 328 8.66 -14.54 17.47
CA LEU A 328 7.69 -13.56 17.97
C LEU A 328 8.34 -12.63 18.98
N LEU A 329 9.16 -13.16 19.89
CA LEU A 329 9.93 -12.37 20.85
C LEU A 329 10.82 -11.35 20.14
N LYS A 330 11.57 -11.75 19.09
CA LYS A 330 12.37 -10.81 18.28
C LYS A 330 11.53 -9.73 17.61
N ILE A 331 10.30 -10.06 17.18
CA ILE A 331 9.39 -9.10 16.57
C ILE A 331 8.86 -8.11 17.62
N LEU A 332 8.59 -8.57 18.84
CA LEU A 332 8.13 -7.78 19.97
C LEU A 332 9.23 -6.87 20.54
N GLU A 333 10.46 -7.37 20.69
CA GLU A 333 11.62 -6.60 21.17
C GLU A 333 11.99 -5.44 20.24
N ASN A 334 11.71 -5.58 18.94
CA ASN A 334 11.85 -4.51 17.96
C ASN A 334 10.72 -3.46 18.02
N GLY A 335 9.76 -3.61 18.95
CA GLY A 335 8.76 -2.59 19.30
C GLY A 335 7.62 -2.41 18.31
N GLN A 336 7.50 -3.25 17.29
CA GLN A 336 6.63 -2.97 16.14
C GLN A 336 5.20 -3.56 16.25
N TRP A 337 4.92 -4.50 17.16
CA TRP A 337 3.70 -5.33 17.06
C TRP A 337 3.14 -5.83 18.42
N LEU A 338 2.84 -4.92 19.36
CA LEU A 338 2.30 -5.26 20.70
C LEU A 338 1.04 -6.15 20.69
N PHE A 339 0.27 -6.16 19.60
CA PHE A 339 -0.90 -7.05 19.49
C PHE A 339 -0.54 -8.53 19.37
N LEU A 340 0.73 -8.86 19.14
CA LEU A 340 1.22 -10.24 19.07
C LEU A 340 1.56 -10.81 20.45
N THR A 341 1.61 -10.01 21.51
CA THR A 341 1.92 -10.47 22.87
C THR A 341 1.01 -11.62 23.34
N PRO A 342 -0.33 -11.59 23.14
CA PRO A 342 -1.18 -12.72 23.49
C PRO A 342 -0.90 -13.98 22.66
N VAL A 343 -0.46 -13.82 21.41
CA VAL A 343 -0.08 -14.94 20.53
C VAL A 343 1.22 -15.57 21.02
N GLU A 344 2.21 -14.75 21.36
CA GLU A 344 3.49 -15.22 21.92
C GLU A 344 3.25 -16.01 23.21
N HIS A 345 2.47 -15.49 24.15
CA HIS A 345 2.16 -16.19 25.39
C HIS A 345 1.44 -17.53 25.16
N ALA A 346 0.56 -17.60 24.16
CA ALA A 346 -0.10 -18.84 23.80
C ALA A 346 0.87 -19.86 23.19
N VAL A 347 1.78 -19.42 22.32
CA VAL A 347 2.84 -20.26 21.72
C VAL A 347 3.81 -20.78 22.79
N ASP A 348 4.26 -19.91 23.70
CA ASP A 348 5.12 -20.26 24.83
C ASP A 348 4.46 -21.30 25.74
N SER A 349 3.19 -21.08 26.07
CA SER A 349 2.45 -22.01 26.92
C SER A 349 2.33 -23.40 26.28
N VAL A 350 2.21 -23.48 24.95
CA VAL A 350 2.16 -24.76 24.22
C VAL A 350 3.53 -25.42 24.19
N ALA A 351 4.60 -24.64 23.99
CA ALA A 351 5.97 -25.14 24.05
C ALA A 351 6.29 -25.77 25.42
N VAL A 352 5.99 -25.06 26.50
CA VAL A 352 6.13 -25.56 27.90
C VAL A 352 5.29 -26.82 28.11
N SER A 353 4.11 -26.88 27.52
CA SER A 353 3.27 -28.07 27.64
C SER A 353 3.89 -29.26 26.91
N CYS A 354 4.42 -29.08 25.70
CA CYS A 354 5.17 -30.16 25.03
C CYS A 354 6.36 -30.66 25.87
N GLU A 355 7.04 -29.79 26.63
CA GLU A 355 8.08 -30.20 27.59
C GLU A 355 7.52 -31.04 28.74
N ASN A 356 6.40 -30.62 29.33
CA ASN A 356 5.72 -31.37 30.37
C ASN A 356 5.27 -32.74 29.86
N PHE A 357 4.79 -32.85 28.61
CA PHE A 357 4.46 -34.14 28.01
C PHE A 357 5.67 -35.06 27.96
N GLU A 358 6.81 -34.56 27.50
CA GLU A 358 8.06 -35.32 27.37
C GLU A 358 8.53 -35.83 28.74
N LEU A 359 8.45 -34.98 29.77
CA LEU A 359 8.78 -35.34 31.16
C LEU A 359 7.82 -36.41 31.73
N ILE A 360 6.51 -36.23 31.55
CA ILE A 360 5.52 -37.19 32.06
C ILE A 360 5.67 -38.52 31.32
N THR A 361 5.81 -38.52 29.99
CA THR A 361 5.97 -39.77 29.23
C THR A 361 7.27 -40.50 29.53
N SER A 362 8.35 -39.78 29.84
CA SER A 362 9.63 -40.37 30.24
C SER A 362 9.61 -40.98 31.65
N SER A 363 8.64 -40.63 32.48
CA SER A 363 8.50 -41.11 33.87
C SER A 363 7.41 -42.19 34.06
N ILE A 364 6.76 -42.63 32.98
CA ILE A 364 5.77 -43.70 33.01
C ILE A 364 6.48 -45.05 33.14
N ASN A 365 6.46 -45.59 34.36
CA ASN A 365 6.99 -46.90 34.70
C ASN A 365 5.86 -47.76 35.29
N LYS A 366 5.98 -49.10 35.19
CA LYS A 366 4.98 -50.09 35.66
C LYS A 366 4.44 -49.85 37.08
N SER A 367 5.23 -49.26 37.97
CA SER A 367 4.88 -49.01 39.38
C SER A 367 4.15 -47.70 39.66
N ASN A 368 4.02 -46.76 38.71
CA ASN A 368 3.56 -45.39 38.99
C ASN A 368 2.36 -44.91 38.16
N TYR A 369 1.67 -45.84 37.47
CA TYR A 369 0.58 -45.54 36.53
C TYR A 369 -0.53 -44.63 37.09
N SER A 370 -0.93 -44.80 38.35
CA SER A 370 -2.04 -44.02 38.91
C SER A 370 -1.69 -42.55 39.12
N ASN A 371 -0.51 -42.26 39.66
CA ASN A 371 -0.06 -40.89 39.89
C ASN A 371 0.23 -40.17 38.58
N SER A 372 0.76 -40.89 37.57
CA SER A 372 0.99 -40.34 36.23
C SER A 372 -0.32 -39.97 35.51
N ILE A 373 -1.43 -40.70 35.74
CA ILE A 373 -2.72 -40.42 35.09
C ILE A 373 -3.38 -39.15 35.64
N ASP A 374 -3.35 -38.93 36.95
CA ASP A 374 -3.97 -37.74 37.55
C ASP A 374 -3.19 -36.47 37.21
N SER A 375 -1.85 -36.54 37.23
CA SER A 375 -0.99 -35.46 36.71
C SER A 375 -1.23 -35.18 35.23
N LEU A 376 -1.40 -36.21 34.40
CA LEU A 376 -1.65 -36.06 32.98
C LEU A 376 -3.05 -35.50 32.68
N LYS A 377 -4.06 -35.87 33.46
CA LYS A 377 -5.41 -35.30 33.34
C LYS A 377 -5.42 -33.82 33.68
N ASN A 378 -4.76 -33.41 34.76
CA ASN A 378 -4.66 -32.00 35.13
C ASN A 378 -3.91 -31.20 34.07
N ALA A 379 -2.78 -31.72 33.58
CA ALA A 379 -2.05 -31.10 32.46
C ALA A 379 -2.87 -31.05 31.17
N HIS A 380 -3.69 -32.07 30.90
CA HIS A 380 -4.56 -32.12 29.73
C HIS A 380 -5.73 -31.12 29.82
N ILE A 381 -6.34 -30.96 30.99
CA ILE A 381 -7.40 -29.97 31.22
C ILE A 381 -6.84 -28.55 31.06
N ASP A 382 -5.67 -28.28 31.63
CA ASP A 382 -4.99 -26.98 31.51
C ASP A 382 -4.53 -26.69 30.06
N LEU A 383 -4.16 -27.72 29.30
CA LEU A 383 -3.88 -27.59 27.88
C LEU A 383 -5.15 -27.30 27.07
N CYS A 384 -6.24 -28.02 27.35
CA CYS A 384 -7.51 -27.88 26.62
C CYS A 384 -8.13 -26.50 26.76
N SER A 385 -8.05 -25.88 27.94
CA SER A 385 -8.53 -24.51 28.15
C SER A 385 -7.73 -23.46 27.38
N ARG A 386 -6.53 -23.79 26.89
CA ARG A 386 -5.60 -22.87 26.22
C ARG A 386 -5.52 -23.03 24.70
N ILE A 387 -6.19 -24.04 24.11
CA ILE A 387 -6.21 -24.28 22.65
C ILE A 387 -6.80 -23.11 21.88
N GLU A 388 -7.82 -22.47 22.45
CA GLU A 388 -8.52 -21.34 21.84
C GLU A 388 -7.79 -20.00 22.05
N ALA A 389 -6.67 -19.99 22.79
CA ALA A 389 -5.95 -18.77 23.14
C ALA A 389 -5.22 -18.10 21.96
N ILE A 390 -4.89 -18.85 20.89
CA ILE A 390 -4.34 -18.24 19.67
C ILE A 390 -5.49 -17.61 18.88
N SER A 391 -5.69 -16.31 19.12
CA SER A 391 -6.67 -15.48 18.42
C SER A 391 -6.44 -15.49 16.91
N THR A 392 -7.51 -15.48 16.13
CA THR A 392 -7.43 -15.27 14.68
C THR A 392 -6.95 -13.86 14.39
N PHE A 393 -6.38 -13.63 13.19
CA PHE A 393 -6.00 -12.28 12.80
C PHE A 393 -7.19 -11.31 12.84
N SER A 394 -8.39 -11.76 12.47
CA SER A 394 -9.63 -10.96 12.56
C SER A 394 -9.96 -10.57 14.01
N GLN A 395 -9.85 -11.49 14.97
CA GLN A 395 -10.07 -11.21 16.40
C GLN A 395 -9.02 -10.25 16.96
N ILE A 396 -7.76 -10.40 16.55
CA ILE A 396 -6.68 -9.49 16.92
C ILE A 396 -6.93 -8.09 16.34
N LYS A 397 -7.36 -8.00 15.08
CA LYS A 397 -7.69 -6.75 14.39
C LYS A 397 -8.83 -6.01 15.05
N GLU A 398 -9.90 -6.71 15.42
CA GLU A 398 -11.04 -6.16 16.16
C GLU A 398 -10.60 -5.62 17.54
N ASN A 399 -9.82 -6.39 18.29
CA ASN A 399 -9.29 -5.97 19.59
C ASN A 399 -8.32 -4.78 19.50
N TYR A 400 -7.53 -4.71 18.43
CA TYR A 400 -6.57 -3.62 18.21
C TYR A 400 -7.25 -2.34 17.71
N GLN A 401 -8.28 -2.46 16.87
CA GLN A 401 -9.14 -1.34 16.50
C GLN A 401 -9.82 -0.76 17.75
N ASN A 402 -10.33 -1.60 18.65
CA ASN A 402 -10.92 -1.16 19.91
C ASN A 402 -9.92 -0.46 20.84
N PHE A 403 -8.63 -0.82 20.80
CA PHE A 403 -7.58 -0.18 21.61
C PHE A 403 -7.10 1.18 21.07
N ASN A 404 -7.04 1.36 19.75
CA ASN A 404 -6.66 2.64 19.11
C ASN A 404 -7.85 3.60 18.93
N TYR A 405 -9.06 3.18 19.26
CA TYR A 405 -10.26 4.02 19.34
C TYR A 405 -10.48 4.65 20.73
N HIS A 406 -9.46 4.68 21.59
CA HIS A 406 -9.37 5.73 22.60
C HIS A 406 -8.55 6.88 22.02
N PRO A 407 -9.20 7.97 21.55
CA PRO A 407 -8.50 9.22 21.37
C PRO A 407 -8.12 9.70 22.77
N THR A 408 -6.94 9.31 23.24
CA THR A 408 -6.30 10.04 24.33
C THR A 408 -6.04 11.44 23.83
N ASN A 409 -6.95 12.34 24.22
CA ASN A 409 -6.72 13.72 24.57
C ASN A 409 -5.24 14.09 24.58
N HIS A 410 -4.78 14.67 23.48
CA HIS A 410 -3.72 15.66 23.53
C HIS A 410 -4.06 16.77 22.55
N ASP A 411 -4.74 17.78 23.10
CA ASP A 411 -4.67 19.19 22.73
C ASP A 411 -4.14 19.48 21.31
N MET A 412 -4.99 19.22 20.31
CA MET A 412 -5.02 20.03 19.12
C MET A 412 -6.39 20.69 19.10
N ILE A 413 -6.35 21.92 19.62
CA ILE A 413 -7.28 23.02 19.45
C ILE A 413 -8.29 22.75 18.32
N GLU A 414 -9.56 22.81 18.70
CA GLU A 414 -10.70 23.04 17.80
C GLU A 414 -10.41 24.24 16.90
N ASP A 415 -9.84 23.98 15.74
CA ASP A 415 -10.12 24.75 14.53
C ASP A 415 -10.45 23.70 13.48
N GLU A 416 -11.75 23.40 13.36
CA GLU A 416 -12.28 22.66 12.24
C GLU A 416 -11.71 23.27 10.95
N PRO A 417 -11.06 22.48 10.06
CA PRO A 417 -10.95 22.93 8.68
C PRO A 417 -12.37 22.92 8.14
N SER A 418 -13.06 24.06 8.23
CA SER A 418 -14.36 24.23 7.62
C SER A 418 -14.20 23.80 6.17
N CYS A 419 -14.94 22.77 5.79
CA CYS A 419 -15.08 22.37 4.41
C CYS A 419 -15.62 23.61 3.69
N VAL A 420 -14.75 24.39 3.06
CA VAL A 420 -15.18 25.47 2.19
C VAL A 420 -15.93 24.78 1.07
N GLN A 421 -17.26 24.76 1.19
CA GLN A 421 -18.14 24.48 0.09
C GLN A 421 -17.75 25.49 -0.99
N ILE A 422 -17.14 24.98 -2.06
CA ILE A 422 -16.98 25.74 -3.28
C ILE A 422 -18.41 25.88 -3.80
N GLU A 423 -19.08 26.97 -3.42
CA GLU A 423 -20.29 27.40 -4.12
C GLU A 423 -19.88 27.59 -5.58
N GLU A 424 -20.50 26.83 -6.47
CA GLU A 424 -20.52 27.11 -7.89
C GLU A 424 -21.06 28.53 -8.05
N ILE A 425 -20.18 29.45 -8.45
CA ILE A 425 -20.59 30.77 -8.92
C ILE A 425 -20.90 30.59 -10.40
N ASP A 426 -22.20 30.67 -10.73
CA ASP A 426 -22.73 30.81 -12.09
C ASP A 426 -22.14 32.02 -12.84
#